data_AF-A0A1G5JK10-F1
#
_entry.id   AF-A0A1G5JK10-F1
#
_cell.length_a   1.000
_cell.length_b   1.000
_cell.length_c   1.000
_cell.angle_alpha   90.00
_cell.angle_beta   90.00
_cell.angle_gamma   90.00
#
_symmetry.space_group_name_H-M   'P 1'
#
loop_
_entity.id
_entity.type
_entity.pdbx_description
1 polymer ?
#
loop_
_entity_poly.entity_id
_entity_poly.type
_entity_poly.pdbx_seq_one_letter_code
_entity_poly.pdbx_strand_id
1 'polypeptide(L)'
;MVPDTDWDATAHLQFEPMATPKGSTPPHGSDVIEFSTLREAVHWAMNNEAPAGMHAVIRTASGEVIEPSHLEELWASLQGP
;
A
#
# COMPACT_ATOMS: atom_id res chain seq x y z
N MET A 1 12.66 12.97 -10.84
CA MET A 1 11.51 12.48 -11.63
C MET A 1 10.62 11.81 -10.61
N VAL A 2 9.55 12.47 -10.18
CA VAL A 2 8.56 11.81 -9.32
C VAL A 2 7.96 10.73 -10.22
N PRO A 3 7.88 9.46 -9.81
CA PRO A 3 7.17 8.48 -10.63
C PRO A 3 5.78 9.05 -10.94
N ASP A 4 5.19 8.63 -12.07
CA ASP A 4 3.86 9.02 -12.57
C ASP A 4 2.71 8.59 -11.63
N THR A 5 3.04 8.42 -10.36
CA THR A 5 2.18 8.02 -9.27
C THR A 5 1.33 9.23 -8.89
N ASP A 6 0.05 9.15 -9.24
CA ASP A 6 -0.92 10.17 -8.87
C ASP A 6 -1.13 10.14 -7.34
N TRP A 7 -0.47 11.06 -6.64
CA TRP A 7 -0.50 11.13 -5.18
C TRP A 7 -1.85 11.57 -4.62
N ASP A 8 -2.66 12.25 -5.42
CA ASP A 8 -3.98 12.78 -5.05
C ASP A 8 -5.10 11.78 -5.39
N ALA A 9 -4.80 10.72 -6.14
CA ALA A 9 -5.76 9.66 -6.46
C ALA A 9 -6.12 8.84 -5.23
N THR A 10 -7.36 8.37 -5.22
CA THR A 10 -7.88 7.44 -4.21
C THR A 10 -7.04 6.17 -4.15
N ALA A 11 -6.82 5.68 -2.94
CA ALA A 11 -6.02 4.49 -2.69
C ALA A 11 -6.65 3.61 -1.61
N HIS A 12 -6.46 2.31 -1.75
CA HIS A 12 -7.01 1.30 -0.87
C HIS A 12 -5.86 0.52 -0.24
N LEU A 13 -5.69 0.65 1.07
CA LEU A 13 -4.74 -0.17 1.82
C LEU A 13 -5.38 -1.51 2.14
N GLN A 14 -4.66 -2.58 1.90
CA GLN A 14 -5.07 -3.95 2.21
C GLN A 14 -3.93 -4.67 2.95
N PHE A 15 -4.28 -5.56 3.86
CA PHE A 15 -3.31 -6.43 4.51
C PHE A 15 -3.28 -7.80 3.85
N GLU A 16 -2.11 -8.19 3.36
CA GLU A 16 -1.87 -9.50 2.77
C GLU A 16 -0.92 -10.35 3.62
N PRO A 17 -1.12 -11.67 3.74
CA PRO A 17 -0.22 -12.52 4.52
C PRO A 17 1.14 -12.63 3.83
N MET A 18 2.24 -12.42 4.58
CA MET A 18 3.61 -12.50 4.05
C MET A 18 3.97 -13.87 3.43
N ALA A 19 3.25 -14.93 3.81
CA ALA A 19 3.52 -16.30 3.39
C ALA A 19 2.59 -16.81 2.27
N THR A 20 1.73 -15.96 1.69
CA THR A 20 0.83 -16.44 0.63
C THR A 20 1.56 -16.60 -0.70
N PRO A 21 1.55 -17.79 -1.32
CA PRO A 21 2.07 -17.95 -2.67
C PRO A 21 1.19 -17.13 -3.64
N LYS A 22 1.84 -16.32 -4.49
CA LYS A 22 1.23 -15.57 -5.62
C LYS A 22 0.23 -16.48 -6.35
N GLY A 23 -1.07 -16.27 -6.12
CA GLY A 23 -2.14 -17.08 -6.72
C GLY A 23 -3.23 -17.57 -5.76
N SER A 24 -3.07 -17.39 -4.44
CA SER A 24 -4.15 -17.69 -3.50
C SER A 24 -5.07 -16.48 -3.38
N THR A 25 -6.30 -16.59 -3.88
CA THR A 25 -7.36 -15.60 -3.69
C THR A 25 -7.41 -15.18 -2.21
N PRO A 26 -7.29 -13.89 -1.87
CA PRO A 26 -7.32 -13.47 -0.47
C PRO A 26 -8.65 -13.92 0.16
N PRO A 27 -8.63 -14.51 1.38
CA PRO A 27 -9.86 -14.79 2.09
C PRO A 27 -10.64 -13.49 2.25
N HIS A 28 -11.93 -13.55 1.93
CA HIS A 28 -12.91 -12.48 1.75
C HIS A 28 -13.19 -11.64 3.02
N GLY A 29 -12.14 -11.14 3.67
CA GLY A 29 -12.20 -10.39 4.92
C GLY A 29 -10.91 -9.62 5.21
N SER A 30 -10.15 -9.26 4.17
CA SER A 30 -9.07 -8.29 4.33
C SER A 30 -9.70 -6.95 4.70
N ASP A 31 -9.37 -6.41 5.87
CA ASP A 31 -9.65 -5.02 6.23
C ASP A 31 -9.05 -4.12 5.15
N VAL A 32 -9.91 -3.64 4.24
CA VAL A 32 -9.55 -2.66 3.23
C VAL A 32 -9.83 -1.28 3.82
N ILE A 33 -8.77 -0.50 3.99
CA ILE A 33 -8.87 0.88 4.44
C ILE A 33 -8.81 1.76 3.20
N GLU A 34 -9.92 2.45 2.91
CA GLU A 34 -9.97 3.43 1.82
C GLU A 34 -9.43 4.77 2.29
N PHE A 35 -8.56 5.36 1.47
CA PHE A 35 -8.00 6.69 1.67
C PHE A 35 -8.33 7.56 0.46
N SER A 36 -8.62 8.84 0.75
CA SER A 36 -8.91 9.84 -0.28
C SER A 36 -7.73 10.04 -1.23
N THR A 37 -6.51 9.94 -0.70
CA THR A 37 -5.26 10.13 -1.46
C THR A 37 -4.25 9.01 -1.21
N LEU A 38 -3.45 8.70 -2.23
CA LEU A 38 -2.36 7.74 -2.12
C LEU A 38 -1.32 8.17 -1.08
N ARG A 39 -1.04 9.48 -1.00
CA ARG A 39 -0.12 10.01 0.03
C ARG A 39 -0.59 9.62 1.43
N GLU A 40 -1.88 9.75 1.73
CA GLU A 40 -2.42 9.36 3.04
C GLU A 40 -2.29 7.86 3.30
N ALA A 41 -2.59 7.04 2.28
CA ALA A 41 -2.44 5.60 2.40
C ALA A 41 -0.98 5.20 2.68
N VAL A 42 -0.02 5.79 1.96
CA VAL A 42 1.42 5.55 2.16
C VAL A 42 1.86 6.04 3.54
N HIS A 43 1.46 7.25 3.94
CA HIS A 43 1.72 7.77 5.27
C HIS A 43 1.21 6.82 6.36
N TRP A 44 -0.01 6.33 6.21
CA TRP A 44 -0.60 5.40 7.17
C TRP A 44 0.17 4.09 7.20
N ALA A 45 0.46 3.48 6.05
CA ALA A 45 1.20 2.22 5.94
C ALA A 45 2.60 2.30 6.58
N MET A 46 3.25 3.47 6.50
CA MET A 46 4.59 3.69 7.06
C MET A 46 4.57 4.08 8.55
N ASN A 47 3.49 4.70 9.04
CA ASN A 47 3.37 5.12 10.44
C ASN A 47 2.64 4.10 11.32
N ASN A 48 1.90 3.16 10.72
CA ASN A 48 1.17 2.12 11.43
C ASN A 48 1.79 0.77 11.11
N GLU A 49 1.97 -0.04 12.15
CA GLU A 49 2.50 -1.38 11.99
C GLU A 49 1.42 -2.29 11.40
N ALA A 50 1.79 -3.05 10.37
CA ALA A 50 0.92 -4.10 9.85
C ALA A 50 0.76 -5.23 10.90
N PRO A 51 -0.38 -5.93 10.93
CA PRO A 51 -0.58 -7.07 11.83
C PRO A 51 0.51 -8.13 11.66
N ALA A 52 0.86 -8.83 12.74
CA ALA A 52 1.91 -9.85 12.72
C ALA A 52 1.68 -10.92 11.64
N GLY A 53 2.68 -11.13 10.78
CA GLY A 53 2.61 -12.07 9.65
C GLY A 53 1.86 -11.54 8.42
N MET A 54 1.41 -10.29 8.44
CA MET A 54 0.82 -9.58 7.31
C MET A 54 1.67 -8.39 6.90
N HIS A 55 1.56 -7.98 5.63
CA HIS A 55 2.16 -6.77 5.11
C HIS A 55 1.06 -5.88 4.53
N ALA A 56 1.26 -4.56 4.63
CA ALA A 56 0.39 -3.59 4.00
C ALA A 56 0.73 -3.47 2.51
N VAL A 57 -0.26 -3.66 1.65
CA VAL A 57 -0.20 -3.34 0.23
C VAL A 57 -1.16 -2.20 -0.05
N ILE A 58 -0.83 -1.33 -1.00
CA ILE A 58 -1.73 -0.25 -1.40
C ILE A 58 -2.13 -0.46 -2.84
N ARG A 59 -3.44 -0.54 -3.09
CA ARG A 59 -4.00 -0.57 -4.43
C ARG A 59 -4.37 0.85 -4.84
N THR A 60 -3.83 1.32 -5.95
CA THR A 60 -4.15 2.63 -6.52
C THR A 60 -5.49 2.59 -7.26
N ALA A 61 -6.09 3.75 -7.52
CA ALA A 61 -7.30 3.87 -8.36
C ALA A 61 -7.14 3.25 -9.76
N SER A 62 -5.90 3.20 -10.28
CA SER A 62 -5.57 2.54 -11.55
C SER A 62 -5.60 1.01 -11.49
N GLY A 63 -5.75 0.44 -10.28
CA GLY A 63 -5.70 -1.00 -10.02
C GLY A 63 -4.28 -1.55 -9.83
N GLU A 64 -3.26 -0.69 -9.82
CA GLU A 64 -1.88 -1.07 -9.54
C GLU A 64 -1.72 -1.39 -8.05
N VAL A 65 -1.00 -2.47 -7.74
CA VAL A 65 -0.74 -2.88 -6.35
C VAL A 65 0.71 -2.54 -6.01
N ILE A 66 0.86 -1.70 -4.99
CA ILE A 66 2.13 -1.24 -4.45
C ILE A 66 2.46 -2.13 -3.25
N GLU A 67 3.49 -2.96 -3.42
CA GLU A 67 4.03 -3.82 -2.38
C GLU A 67 4.84 -3.02 -1.35
N PRO A 68 5.00 -3.51 -0.12
CA PRO A 68 5.73 -2.84 0.96
C PRO A 68 7.14 -2.37 0.56
N SER A 69 7.88 -3.17 -0.21
CA SER A 69 9.20 -2.77 -0.70
C SER A 69 9.16 -1.51 -1.59
N HIS A 70 8.10 -1.36 -2.39
CA HIS A 70 7.88 -0.20 -3.25
C HIS A 70 7.30 0.98 -2.43
N LEU A 71 6.53 0.71 -1.38
CA LEU A 71 6.07 1.74 -0.43
C LEU A 71 7.24 2.43 0.27
N GLU A 72 8.26 1.68 0.68
CA GLU A 72 9.47 2.25 1.28
C GLU A 72 10.22 3.17 0.31
N GLU A 73 10.33 2.79 -0.96
CA GLU A 73 10.94 3.63 -2.01
C GLU A 73 10.12 4.90 -2.28
N LEU A 74 8.80 4.78 -2.33
CA LEU A 74 7.87 5.90 -2.49
C LEU A 74 7.92 6.83 -1.29
N TRP A 75 7.99 6.30 -0.07
CA TRP A 75 8.12 7.06 1.15
C TRP A 75 9.44 7.82 1.22
N ALA A 76 10.56 7.16 0.92
CA ALA A 76 11.87 7.81 0.85
C ALA A 76 11.88 8.93 -0.21
N SER A 77 11.22 8.72 -1.34
CA SER A 77 11.04 9.73 -2.38
C SER A 77 10.15 10.90 -1.94
N LEU A 78 9.12 10.61 -1.12
CA LEU A 78 8.22 11.62 -0.55
C LEU A 78 8.93 12.50 0.48
N GLN A 79 9.79 11.90 1.30
CA GLN A 79 10.50 12.61 2.36
C GLN A 79 11.61 13.52 1.80
N GLY A 80 12.26 13.14 0.68
CA GLY A 80 13.32 13.95 0.05
C GLY A 80 14.50 14.28 1.01
N PRO A 81 15.57 14.95 0.54
CA PRO A 81 16.60 15.49 1.42
C PRO A 81 16.12 16.69 2.26
#